data_AF-A0A1V5MEQ3-F1
#
_entry.id   AF-A0A1V5MEQ3-F1
#
_cell.length_a   1.000
_cell.length_b   1.000
_cell.length_c   1.000
_cell.angle_alpha   90.00
_cell.angle_beta   90.00
_cell.angle_gamma   90.00
#
_symmetry.space_group_name_H-M   'P 1'
#
loop_
_entity.id
_entity.type
_entity.pdbx_description
1 polymer ?
#
loop_
_entity_poly.entity_id
_entity_poly.type
_entity_poly.pdbx_seq_one_letter_code
_entity_poly.pdbx_strand_id
1 'polypeptide(L)' 'MSTATATPTVMDTAVLEEVVHWVKTLTAVGVSPDAAAKVTTKILLAANADDNETDDFWSESDEDLDDMDDDE' A
#
# COMPACT_ATOMS: atom_id res chain seq x y z
N MET A 1 -29.16 5.95 23.92
CA MET A 1 -27.83 6.34 23.41
C MET A 1 -26.88 5.19 23.70
N SER A 2 -26.56 4.36 22.71
CA SER A 2 -25.55 3.30 22.87
C SER A 2 -24.17 3.92 22.72
N THR A 3 -23.44 4.04 23.82
CA THR A 3 -22.01 4.34 23.84
C THR A 3 -21.27 3.14 23.27
N ALA A 4 -20.74 3.26 22.05
CA ALA A 4 -19.80 2.29 21.52
C ALA A 4 -18.54 2.32 22.39
N THR A 5 -18.31 1.26 23.15
CA THR A 5 -17.06 1.07 23.89
C THR A 5 -15.97 0.83 22.84
N ALA A 6 -15.14 1.85 22.59
CA ALA A 6 -13.98 1.70 21.72
C ALA A 6 -13.03 0.69 22.36
N THR A 7 -13.00 -0.53 21.83
CA THR A 7 -12.04 -1.55 22.24
C THR A 7 -10.64 -1.01 21.97
N PRO A 8 -9.74 -0.92 22.96
CA PRO A 8 -8.38 -0.48 22.71
C PRO A 8 -7.71 -1.53 21.82
N THR A 9 -7.53 -1.20 20.54
CA THR A 9 -6.60 -1.92 19.68
C THR A 9 -5.21 -1.68 20.25
N VAL A 10 -4.68 -2.66 20.96
CA VAL A 10 -3.27 -2.69 21.35
C VAL A 10 -2.49 -2.78 20.05
N MET A 11 -2.08 -1.62 19.51
CA MET A 11 -1.20 -1.57 18.35
C MET A 11 0.16 -2.12 18.76
N ASP A 12 0.62 -3.11 18.02
CA ASP A 12 1.96 -3.66 18.21
C ASP A 12 2.99 -2.57 17.90
N THR A 13 3.74 -2.15 18.92
CA THR A 13 4.74 -1.10 18.78
C THR A 13 5.91 -1.52 17.90
N ALA A 14 6.18 -2.83 17.76
CA ALA A 14 7.22 -3.32 16.86
C ALA A 14 6.86 -3.07 15.39
N VAL A 15 5.58 -3.29 15.03
CA VAL A 15 5.07 -3.00 13.68
C VAL A 15 5.13 -1.50 13.38
N LEU A 16 4.78 -0.66 14.36
CA LEU A 16 4.88 0.80 14.21
C LEU A 16 6.33 1.28 14.02
N GLU A 17 7.30 0.69 14.73
CA GLU A 17 8.72 1.02 14.54
C GLU A 17 9.21 0.63 13.14
N GLU A 18 8.80 -0.53 12.64
CA GLU A 18 9.14 -1.02 11.30
C GLU A 18 8.53 -0.14 10.19
N VAL A 19 7.28 0.28 10.35
CA VAL A 19 6.63 1.26 9.45
C VAL A 19 7.42 2.55 9.38
N VAL A 20 7.81 3.09 10.54
CA VAL A 20 8.60 4.32 10.61
C VAL A 20 9.98 4.12 9.97
N HIS A 21 10.58 2.95 10.12
CA HIS A 21 11.84 2.61 9.46
C HIS A 21 11.69 2.61 7.93
N TRP A 22 10.65 1.96 7.38
CA TRP A 22 10.41 1.94 5.93
C TRP A 22 10.12 3.33 5.36
N VAL A 23 9.30 4.13 6.03
CA VAL A 23 9.03 5.51 5.61
C VAL A 23 10.33 6.33 5.58
N LYS A 24 11.18 6.20 6.61
CA LYS A 24 12.49 6.87 6.64
C LYS A 24 13.39 6.42 5.49
N THR A 25 13.45 5.12 5.22
CA THR A 25 14.24 4.56 4.11
C THR A 25 13.77 5.10 2.76
N LEU A 26 12.47 5.15 2.51
CA LEU A 26 11.89 5.71 1.28
C LEU A 26 12.20 7.21 1.16
N THR A 27 12.10 7.96 2.25
CA THR A 27 12.46 9.39 2.22
C THR A 27 13.96 9.63 2.00
N ALA A 28 14.83 8.74 2.49
CA ALA A 28 16.27 8.84 2.29
C ALA A 28 16.68 8.66 0.83
N VAL A 29 15.91 7.91 0.04
CA VAL A 29 16.12 7.74 -1.41
C VAL A 29 15.38 8.79 -2.25
N GLY A 30 14.77 9.80 -1.61
CA GLY A 30 14.17 10.96 -2.30
C GLY A 30 12.66 10.87 -2.54
N VAL A 31 11.97 9.86 -1.99
CA VAL A 31 10.50 9.81 -2.02
C VAL A 31 9.93 10.85 -1.06
N SER A 32 8.87 11.55 -1.46
CA SER A 32 8.22 12.50 -0.56
C SER A 32 7.63 11.78 0.68
N PRO A 33 7.66 12.38 1.87
CA PRO A 33 7.16 11.73 3.10
C PRO A 33 5.71 11.27 2.99
N ASP A 34 4.89 12.03 2.27
CA ASP A 34 3.47 11.73 2.05
C ASP A 34 3.29 10.49 1.15
N ALA A 35 4.09 10.39 0.08
CA ALA A 35 4.08 9.23 -0.81
C ALA A 35 4.63 7.98 -0.10
N ALA A 36 5.69 8.11 0.68
CA ALA A 36 6.27 7.02 1.47
C ALA A 36 5.23 6.47 2.47
N ALA A 37 4.55 7.33 3.22
CA ALA A 37 3.50 6.92 4.15
C ALA A 37 2.33 6.20 3.45
N LYS A 38 1.89 6.69 2.29
CA LYS A 38 0.83 6.06 1.48
C LYS A 38 1.24 4.66 1.00
N VAL A 39 2.46 4.51 0.47
CA VAL A 39 2.96 3.23 -0.01
C VAL A 39 3.09 2.23 1.14
N THR A 40 3.71 2.63 2.25
CA THR A 40 3.87 1.74 3.41
C THR A 40 2.52 1.31 3.98
N THR A 41 1.53 2.21 4.04
CA THR A 41 0.18 1.87 4.51
C THR A 41 -0.51 0.87 3.58
N LYS A 42 -0.40 1.06 2.25
CA LYS A 42 -0.95 0.12 1.26
C LYS A 42 -0.33 -1.27 1.39
N ILE A 43 0.99 -1.34 1.57
CA ILE A 43 1.71 -2.60 1.75
C ILE A 43 1.23 -3.30 3.02
N LEU A 44 1.08 -2.59 4.15
CA LEU A 44 0.57 -3.20 5.38
C LEU A 44 -0.86 -3.71 5.25
N LEU A 45 -1.72 -2.95 4.57
CA LEU A 45 -3.10 -3.37 4.34
C LEU A 45 -3.15 -4.59 3.42
N ALA A 46 -2.31 -4.65 2.38
CA ALA A 46 -2.20 -5.80 1.49
C ALA A 46 -1.61 -7.03 2.21
N ALA A 47 -0.61 -6.84 3.08
CA ALA A 47 0.03 -7.93 3.82
C ALA A 47 -0.87 -8.54 4.90
N ASN A 48 -1.89 -7.80 5.37
CA ASN A 48 -2.88 -8.28 6.33
C ASN A 48 -4.23 -8.59 5.68
N ALA A 49 -4.35 -8.46 4.36
CA ALA A 49 -5.51 -8.95 3.65
C ALA A 49 -5.39 -10.47 3.52
N ASP A 50 -6.01 -11.19 4.45
CA ASP A 50 -6.25 -12.63 4.32
C ASP A 50 -7.05 -12.88 3.03
N ASP A 51 -6.37 -13.34 1.97
CA ASP A 51 -6.92 -13.97 0.75
C ASP A 51 -8.29 -13.46 0.25
N ASN A 52 -8.38 -12.26 -0.35
CA ASN A 52 -9.57 -12.02 -1.20
C ASN A 52 -9.43 -11.21 -2.49
N GLU A 53 -8.58 -10.17 -2.64
CA GLU A 53 -8.68 -9.32 -3.85
C GLU A 53 -7.37 -8.64 -4.29
N THR A 54 -6.24 -9.35 -4.32
CA THR A 54 -4.99 -8.81 -4.91
C THR A 54 -4.66 -9.48 -6.24
N ASP A 55 -5.46 -9.19 -7.28
CA ASP A 55 -5.05 -9.40 -8.68
C ASP A 55 -5.00 -8.07 -9.46
N ASP A 56 -5.74 -7.03 -9.07
CA ASP A 56 -5.86 -5.82 -9.92
C ASP A 56 -4.68 -4.81 -9.85
N PHE A 57 -3.72 -4.96 -8.93
CA PHE A 57 -2.58 -4.02 -8.85
C PHE A 57 -1.35 -4.48 -9.66
N TRP A 58 -1.25 -5.77 -9.98
CA TRP A 58 -0.18 -6.32 -10.83
C TRP A 58 -0.68 -6.77 -12.22
N SER A 59 -2.00 -6.71 -12.47
CA SER A 59 -2.63 -7.19 -13.72
C SER A 59 -2.80 -6.14 -14.84
N GLU A 60 -2.35 -4.89 -14.71
CA GLU A 60 -2.57 -3.90 -15.79
C GLU A 60 -1.27 -3.24 -16.25
N SER A 61 -0.32 -4.07 -16.71
CA SER A 61 0.90 -3.60 -17.38
C SER A 61 1.18 -4.22 -18.76
N ASP A 62 0.28 -4.99 -19.39
CA ASP A 62 0.66 -5.69 -20.63
C ASP A 62 -0.44 -5.91 -21.69
N GLU A 63 -1.53 -5.13 -21.72
CA GLU A 63 -2.53 -5.24 -22.80
C GLU A 63 -3.07 -3.86 -23.26
N ASP A 64 -2.23 -3.08 -23.93
CA ASP A 64 -2.63 -2.16 -25.04
C ASP A 64 -1.40 -1.40 -25.61
N LEU A 65 -0.36 -2.17 -25.98
CA LEU A 65 0.69 -1.71 -26.91
C LEU A 65 0.44 -2.22 -28.35
N ASP A 66 -0.80 -2.62 -28.66
CA ASP A 66 -1.20 -3.18 -29.96
C ASP A 66 -2.07 -2.22 -30.80
N ASP A 67 -1.77 -0.92 -30.82
CA ASP A 67 -2.29 0.00 -31.86
C ASP A 67 -1.15 0.76 -32.56
N MET A 68 -0.11 0.00 -32.93
CA MET A 68 0.96 0.41 -33.82
C MET A 68 1.13 -0.63 -34.94
N ASP A 69 0.19 -0.62 -35.89
CA ASP A 69 0.27 -1.20 -37.24
C ASP A 69 -1.07 -0.82 -37.91
N ASP A 70 -1.23 -0.42 -39.16
CA ASP A 70 -0.38 -0.15 -40.30
C ASP A 70 -1.37 0.38 -41.37
N ASP A 71 -0.86 1.08 -42.38
CA ASP A 71 -1.54 1.73 -43.51
C ASP A 71 -2.80 1.03 -44.13
N GLU A 72 -3.90 1.78 -44.37
CA GLU A 72 -4.52 2.09 -45.71
C GLU A 72 -5.70 3.09 -45.63
#